data_AF-A0A5M3W8W4-F1
#
_entry.id   AF-A0A5M3W8W4-F1
#
_cell.length_a   1.000
_cell.length_b   1.000
_cell.length_c   1.000
_cell.angle_alpha   90.00
_cell.angle_beta   90.00
_cell.angle_gamma   90.00
#
_symmetry.space_group_name_H-M   'P 1'
#
loop_
_entity.id
_entity.type
_entity.pdbx_description
1 polymer ?
#
loop_
_entity_poly.entity_id
_entity_poly.type
_entity_poly.pdbx_seq_one_letter_code
_entity_poly.pdbx_strand_id
1 'polypeptide(L)'
;MVTSVQWLEVPIQPPTEANTSPATKYEVGRAVVVYRNESAYVGLTDGPMITELLAHPDVRSLSAGDLRKSPPIPGLPMTWEGLANQIPTLGVSHPYRRAVGLGDVIAAITRRARIPECGSCSQRRNWLNQIPVWGWWRSRPPQT
;
A
#
# COMPACT_ATOMS: atom_id res chain seq x y z
N MET A 1 18.94 -13.86 6.48
CA MET A 1 17.73 -14.32 7.18
C MET A 1 16.54 -13.99 6.30
N VAL A 2 15.67 -14.97 6.00
CA VAL A 2 14.47 -14.72 5.19
C VAL A 2 13.49 -13.97 6.07
N THR A 3 13.33 -12.67 5.84
CA THR A 3 12.26 -11.87 6.46
C THR A 3 10.93 -12.37 5.96
N SER A 4 10.25 -13.20 6.75
CA SER A 4 8.90 -13.68 6.47
C SER A 4 7.93 -12.52 6.60
N VAL A 5 7.17 -12.25 5.55
CA VAL A 5 6.12 -11.23 5.56
C VAL A 5 4.93 -11.76 6.34
N GLN A 6 4.49 -11.01 7.34
CA GLN A 6 3.23 -11.24 8.04
C GLN A 6 2.16 -10.32 7.48
N TRP A 7 1.03 -10.89 7.09
CA TRP A 7 -0.17 -10.12 6.74
C TRP A 7 -1.09 -10.01 7.93
N LEU A 8 -1.56 -8.80 8.18
CA LEU A 8 -2.53 -8.46 9.21
C LEU A 8 -3.75 -7.82 8.55
N GLU A 9 -4.93 -8.00 9.12
CA GLU A 9 -6.09 -7.19 8.81
C GLU A 9 -6.31 -6.19 9.94
N VAL A 10 -6.33 -4.92 9.57
CA VAL A 10 -6.42 -3.77 10.47
C VAL A 10 -7.68 -3.00 10.07
N PRO A 11 -8.56 -2.64 11.02
CA PRO A 11 -9.75 -1.85 10.70
C PRO A 11 -9.36 -0.46 10.18
N ILE A 12 -10.19 0.09 9.29
CA ILE A 12 -10.00 1.47 8.82
C ILE A 12 -10.69 2.45 9.78
N GLN A 13 -10.13 3.66 9.88
CA GLN A 13 -10.85 4.77 10.49
C GLN A 13 -12.00 5.19 9.57
N PRO A 14 -13.22 5.38 10.10
CA PRO A 14 -14.29 5.96 9.33
C PRO A 14 -13.87 7.36 8.87
N PRO A 15 -14.06 7.70 7.58
CA PRO A 15 -13.64 8.98 7.05
C PRO A 15 -14.37 10.11 7.79
N THR A 16 -13.59 11.00 8.40
CA THR A 16 -14.12 12.16 9.14
C THR A 16 -14.74 13.20 8.19
N GLU A 17 -14.30 13.20 6.93
CA GLU A 17 -14.81 14.06 5.84
C GLU A 17 -14.94 13.24 4.54
N ALA A 18 -15.88 13.61 3.67
CA ALA A 18 -16.24 12.85 2.47
C ALA A 18 -15.09 12.68 1.43
N ASN A 19 -14.00 13.44 1.55
CA ASN A 19 -12.86 13.40 0.63
C ASN A 19 -11.55 12.91 1.27
N THR A 20 -11.59 12.43 2.52
CA THR A 20 -10.39 11.95 3.20
C THR A 20 -10.10 10.51 2.76
N SER A 21 -8.85 10.28 2.33
CA SER A 21 -8.38 8.93 2.00
C SER A 21 -8.54 7.99 3.21
N PRO A 22 -8.96 6.73 3.01
CA PRO A 22 -9.08 5.79 4.11
C PRO A 22 -7.73 5.62 4.80
N ALA A 23 -7.75 5.66 6.13
CA ALA A 23 -6.57 5.48 6.97
C ALA A 23 -6.76 4.25 7.84
N THR A 24 -5.68 3.52 8.12
CA THR A 24 -5.68 2.47 9.14
C THR A 24 -6.01 3.05 10.51
N LYS A 25 -6.74 2.31 11.33
CA LYS A 25 -7.06 2.73 12.71
C LYS A 25 -5.81 2.92 13.58
N TYR A 26 -4.82 2.07 13.35
CA TYR A 26 -3.54 2.06 14.06
C TYR A 26 -2.39 2.44 13.12
N GLU A 27 -1.27 2.90 13.70
CA GLU A 27 -0.05 3.18 12.95
C GLU A 27 0.63 1.87 12.56
N VAL A 28 0.92 1.69 11.27
CA VAL A 28 1.43 0.42 10.71
C VAL A 28 2.88 0.50 10.25
N GLY A 29 3.60 1.56 10.59
CA GLY A 29 5.01 1.75 10.25
C GLY A 29 5.35 1.48 8.78
N ARG A 30 6.44 0.74 8.55
CA ARG A 30 6.92 0.36 7.21
C ARG A 30 6.18 -0.88 6.69
N ALA A 31 4.98 -0.66 6.16
CA ALA A 31 4.12 -1.70 5.63
C ALA A 31 3.63 -1.45 4.20
N VAL A 32 3.19 -2.52 3.55
CA VAL A 32 2.31 -2.43 2.38
C VAL A 32 0.87 -2.53 2.86
N VAL A 33 0.04 -1.55 2.50
CA VAL A 33 -1.37 -1.49 2.89
C VAL A 33 -2.25 -1.59 1.67
N VAL A 34 -3.21 -2.52 1.70
CA VAL A 34 -4.23 -2.70 0.67
C VAL A 34 -5.59 -2.46 1.33
N TYR A 35 -6.26 -1.36 0.94
CA TYR A 35 -7.58 -1.03 1.45
C TYR A 35 -8.65 -1.80 0.70
N ARG A 36 -9.60 -2.38 1.44
CA ARG A 36 -10.75 -3.05 0.86
C ARG A 36 -11.91 -3.09 1.85
N ASN A 37 -13.07 -2.62 1.38
CA ASN A 37 -14.28 -2.49 2.20
C ASN A 37 -13.98 -1.67 3.47
N GLU A 38 -14.21 -2.25 4.65
CA GLU A 38 -14.04 -1.63 5.97
C GLU A 38 -12.70 -2.01 6.62
N SER A 39 -11.81 -2.68 5.88
CA SER A 39 -10.54 -3.19 6.40
C SER A 39 -9.35 -2.80 5.52
N ALA A 40 -8.19 -2.73 6.16
CA ALA A 40 -6.90 -2.57 5.54
C ALA A 40 -6.07 -3.83 5.76
N TYR A 41 -5.57 -4.41 4.68
CA TYR A 41 -4.69 -5.56 4.68
C TYR A 41 -3.25 -5.08 4.67
N VAL A 42 -2.51 -5.36 5.75
CA VAL A 42 -1.23 -4.75 6.08
C VAL A 42 -0.15 -5.83 6.06
N GLY A 43 0.79 -5.75 5.12
CA GLY A 43 1.92 -6.66 4.98
C GLY A 43 3.18 -6.04 5.60
N LEU A 44 3.75 -6.73 6.58
CA LEU A 44 4.84 -6.27 7.43
C LEU A 44 5.98 -7.29 7.50
N THR A 45 7.21 -6.82 7.70
CA THR A 45 8.37 -7.67 8.04
C THR A 45 8.96 -7.33 9.42
N ASP A 46 8.44 -6.29 10.07
CA ASP A 46 8.94 -5.78 11.35
C ASP A 46 8.27 -6.49 12.52
N GLY A 47 8.99 -7.43 13.15
CA GLY A 47 8.50 -8.29 14.23
C GLY A 47 7.92 -7.53 15.44
N PRO A 48 8.64 -6.53 15.99
CA PRO A 48 8.11 -5.64 17.02
C PRO A 48 6.78 -4.98 16.64
N MET A 49 6.69 -4.36 15.47
CA MET A 49 5.47 -3.70 14.98
C MET A 49 4.32 -4.70 14.79
N ILE A 50 4.60 -5.91 14.31
CA ILE A 50 3.59 -6.97 14.19
C ILE A 50 3.01 -7.33 15.57
N THR A 51 3.87 -7.44 16.58
CA THR A 51 3.47 -7.81 17.93
C THR A 51 2.64 -6.70 18.59
N GLU A 52 3.04 -5.44 18.39
CA GLU A 52 2.29 -4.28 18.85
C GLU A 52 0.89 -4.21 18.22
N LEU A 53 0.80 -4.38 16.90
CA LEU A 53 -0.49 -4.37 16.21
C LEU A 53 -1.40 -5.52 16.64
N LEU A 54 -0.85 -6.71 16.84
CA LEU A 54 -1.60 -7.88 17.31
C LEU A 54 -2.05 -7.78 18.78
N ALA A 55 -1.54 -6.82 19.55
CA ALA A 55 -2.04 -6.53 20.89
C ALA A 55 -3.44 -5.88 20.87
N HIS A 56 -3.85 -5.31 19.73
CA HIS A 56 -5.20 -4.76 19.56
C HIS A 56 -6.22 -5.86 19.24
N PRO A 57 -7.38 -5.89 19.93
CA PRO A 57 -8.35 -6.99 19.82
C PRO A 57 -9.08 -7.06 18.48
N ASP A 58 -9.08 -5.96 17.72
CA ASP A 58 -9.70 -5.82 16.41
C ASP A 58 -8.70 -5.96 15.25
N VAL A 59 -7.43 -6.26 15.54
CA VAL A 59 -6.42 -6.62 14.53
C VAL A 59 -6.28 -8.14 14.49
N ARG A 60 -6.31 -8.72 13.29
CA ARG A 60 -6.12 -10.17 13.12
C ARG A 60 -4.95 -10.51 12.22
N SER A 61 -4.25 -11.57 12.57
CA SER A 61 -3.27 -12.21 11.69
C SER A 61 -3.97 -12.97 10.58
N LEU A 62 -3.49 -12.82 9.34
CA LEU A 62 -4.03 -13.54 8.18
C LEU A 62 -3.13 -14.73 7.85
N SER A 63 -3.75 -15.90 7.74
CA SER A 63 -3.07 -17.10 7.26
C SER A 63 -2.94 -17.09 5.73
N ALA A 64 -2.07 -17.94 5.19
CA ALA A 64 -2.00 -18.18 3.74
C ALA A 64 -3.35 -18.66 3.16
N GLY A 65 -4.16 -19.36 3.96
CA GLY A 65 -5.51 -19.79 3.57
C GLY A 65 -6.47 -18.61 3.42
N ASP A 66 -6.38 -17.61 4.29
CA ASP A 66 -7.23 -16.41 4.24
C ASP A 66 -6.90 -15.54 3.03
N LEU A 67 -5.60 -15.40 2.73
CA LEU A 67 -5.11 -14.65 1.56
C LEU A 67 -5.50 -15.32 0.24
N ARG A 68 -5.55 -16.66 0.19
CA ARG A 68 -5.97 -17.41 -1.02
C ARG A 68 -7.47 -17.32 -1.28
N LYS A 69 -8.28 -17.24 -0.23
CA LYS A 69 -9.75 -17.05 -0.32
C LYS A 69 -10.11 -15.60 -0.63
N SER A 70 -9.18 -14.68 -0.41
CA SER A 70 -9.36 -13.27 -0.72
C SER A 70 -9.32 -13.06 -2.24
N PRO A 71 -10.26 -12.30 -2.83
CA PRO A 71 -10.20 -11.95 -4.24
C PRO A 71 -8.92 -11.18 -4.58
N PRO A 72 -8.60 -11.09 -5.88
CA PRO A 72 -7.43 -10.37 -6.36
C PRO A 72 -7.37 -8.94 -5.83
N ILE A 73 -6.16 -8.43 -5.65
CA ILE A 73 -5.95 -7.07 -5.15
C ILE A 73 -6.63 -6.08 -6.11
N PRO A 74 -7.57 -5.24 -5.65
CA PRO A 74 -8.30 -4.32 -6.51
C PRO A 74 -7.34 -3.42 -7.28
N GLY A 75 -7.48 -3.36 -8.60
CA GLY A 75 -6.70 -2.48 -9.47
C GLY A 75 -5.26 -2.92 -9.76
N LEU A 76 -4.81 -4.10 -9.29
CA LEU A 76 -3.48 -4.63 -9.58
C LEU A 76 -3.54 -6.01 -10.24
N PRO A 77 -2.75 -6.26 -11.31
CA PRO A 77 -2.65 -7.57 -11.96
C PRO A 77 -1.70 -8.49 -11.17
N MET A 78 -1.83 -8.56 -9.85
CA MET A 78 -0.93 -9.35 -9.00
C MET A 78 -1.68 -10.08 -7.88
N THR A 79 -1.12 -11.20 -7.45
CA THR A 79 -1.61 -12.00 -6.31
C THR A 79 -1.02 -11.47 -5.00
N TRP A 80 -1.67 -11.81 -3.89
CA TRP A 80 -1.15 -11.54 -2.54
C TRP A 80 0.26 -12.13 -2.31
N GLU A 81 0.53 -13.30 -2.87
CA GLU A 81 1.86 -13.93 -2.83
C GLU A 81 2.90 -13.15 -3.64
N GLY A 82 2.53 -12.71 -4.85
CA GLY A 82 3.39 -11.84 -5.66
C GLY A 82 3.71 -10.53 -4.97
N LEU A 83 2.74 -9.97 -4.22
CA LEU A 83 2.93 -8.76 -3.43
C LEU A 83 3.80 -9.02 -2.19
N ALA A 84 3.59 -10.14 -1.50
CA ALA A 84 4.41 -10.55 -0.36
C ALA A 84 5.89 -10.66 -0.73
N ASN A 85 6.21 -11.23 -1.89
CA ASN A 85 7.59 -11.34 -2.36
C ASN A 85 8.27 -9.99 -2.64
N GLN A 86 7.48 -8.92 -2.84
CA GLN A 86 8.01 -7.56 -3.03
C GLN A 86 8.17 -6.79 -1.72
N ILE A 87 7.47 -7.14 -0.64
CA ILE A 87 7.54 -6.40 0.63
C ILE A 87 8.97 -6.34 1.19
N PRO A 88 9.76 -7.42 1.19
CA PRO A 88 11.15 -7.36 1.65
C PRO A 88 12.00 -6.40 0.81
N THR A 89 11.86 -6.41 -0.53
CA THR A 89 12.64 -5.54 -1.43
C THR A 89 12.21 -4.08 -1.32
N LEU A 90 10.93 -3.85 -1.04
CA LEU A 90 10.38 -2.54 -0.70
C LEU A 90 11.06 -2.00 0.59
N GLY A 91 11.28 -2.84 1.61
CA GLY A 91 12.01 -2.47 2.83
C GLY A 91 13.46 -2.01 2.60
N VAL A 92 14.09 -2.42 1.50
CA VAL A 92 15.49 -2.10 1.16
C VAL A 92 15.56 -0.80 0.36
N SER A 93 15.89 0.30 1.05
CA SER A 93 16.43 1.57 0.53
C SER A 93 16.22 1.84 -0.97
N HIS A 94 14.97 2.00 -1.42
CA HIS A 94 14.74 2.59 -2.74
C HIS A 94 14.79 4.12 -2.61
N PRO A 95 15.62 4.82 -3.42
CA PRO A 95 15.80 6.28 -3.35
C PRO A 95 14.54 7.06 -3.73
N TYR A 96 13.52 6.40 -4.28
CA TYR A 96 12.22 7.00 -4.59
C TYR A 96 11.17 6.63 -3.54
N ARG A 97 11.29 7.25 -2.36
CA ARG A 97 10.32 7.20 -1.25
C ARG A 97 9.08 8.04 -1.57
N ARG A 98 8.29 7.70 -2.59
CA ARG A 98 6.99 8.35 -2.82
C ARG A 98 5.88 7.33 -2.98
N ALA A 99 4.69 7.70 -2.50
CA ALA A 99 3.47 6.99 -2.84
C ALA A 99 3.30 6.95 -4.36
N VAL A 100 3.00 5.78 -4.90
CA VAL A 100 2.57 5.57 -6.28
C VAL A 100 1.14 6.09 -6.39
N GLY A 101 1.02 7.22 -7.07
CA GLY A 101 -0.28 7.80 -7.38
C GLY A 101 -0.94 7.18 -8.61
N LEU A 102 -2.21 7.50 -8.82
CA LEU A 102 -2.99 7.02 -9.98
C LEU A 102 -2.33 7.38 -11.31
N GLY A 103 -1.68 8.54 -11.37
CA GLY A 103 -0.92 8.97 -12.55
C GLY A 103 0.26 8.05 -12.86
N ASP A 104 0.95 7.53 -11.84
CA ASP A 104 2.07 6.60 -12.00
C ASP A 104 1.60 5.24 -12.53
N VAL A 105 0.43 4.77 -12.11
CA VAL A 105 -0.19 3.54 -12.63
C VAL A 105 -0.58 3.70 -14.10
N ILE A 106 -1.26 4.80 -14.44
CA ILE A 106 -1.66 5.10 -15.81
C ILE A 106 -0.43 5.25 -16.71
N ALA A 107 0.63 5.90 -16.23
CA ALA A 107 1.90 6.04 -16.94
C ALA A 107 2.57 4.68 -17.19
N ALA A 108 2.51 3.75 -16.23
CA ALA A 108 3.04 2.40 -16.42
C ALA A 108 2.28 1.62 -17.51
N ILE A 109 0.95 1.71 -17.52
CA ILE A 109 0.10 1.06 -18.52
C ILE A 109 0.36 1.65 -19.92
N THR A 110 0.35 2.96 -20.05
CA THR A 110 0.55 3.67 -21.33
C THR A 110 1.96 3.45 -21.89
N ARG A 111 2.99 3.45 -21.03
CA ARG A 111 4.36 3.07 -21.42
C ARG A 111 4.44 1.64 -21.94
N ARG A 112 3.75 0.69 -21.29
CA ARG A 112 3.69 -0.70 -21.75
C ARG A 112 2.98 -0.83 -23.10
N ALA A 113 2.00 0.04 -23.37
CA ALA A 113 1.33 0.16 -24.66
C ALA A 113 2.12 0.99 -25.69
N ARG A 114 3.35 1.43 -25.37
CA ARG A 114 4.21 2.30 -26.22
C ARG A 114 3.55 3.61 -26.66
N ILE A 115 2.65 4.15 -25.84
CA ILE A 115 2.03 5.46 -26.09
C ILE A 115 3.00 6.56 -25.61
N PRO A 116 3.46 7.46 -26.48
CA PRO A 116 4.35 8.54 -26.07
C PRO A 116 3.61 9.58 -25.23
N GLU A 117 4.17 9.95 -24.07
CA GLU A 117 3.63 11.02 -23.22
C GLU A 117 4.18 12.38 -23.67
N CYS A 118 3.30 13.37 -23.84
CA CYS A 118 3.68 14.77 -24.07
C CYS A 118 3.74 15.56 -22.74
N GLY A 119 4.15 16.83 -22.79
CA GLY A 119 4.19 17.69 -21.61
C GLY A 119 2.87 17.80 -20.85
N SER A 120 1.73 17.80 -21.56
CA SER A 120 0.39 17.82 -20.95
C SER A 120 0.05 16.50 -20.23
N CYS A 121 0.54 15.36 -20.74
CA CYS A 121 0.41 14.05 -20.06
C CYS A 121 1.17 14.04 -18.73
N SER A 122 2.38 14.61 -18.70
CA SER A 122 3.17 14.73 -17.47
C SER A 122 2.47 15.60 -16.41
N GLN A 123 1.86 16.71 -16.83
CA GLN A 123 1.10 17.57 -15.92
C GLN A 123 -0.15 16.88 -15.38
N ARG A 124 -0.93 16.19 -16.23
CA ARG A 124 -2.08 15.38 -15.79
C ARG A 124 -1.67 14.25 -14.87
N ARG A 125 -0.54 13.59 -15.13
CA ARG A 125 0.04 12.58 -14.25
C ARG A 125 0.31 13.14 -12.84
N ASN A 126 0.87 14.34 -12.74
CA ASN A 126 1.12 14.97 -11.43
C ASN A 126 -0.18 15.29 -10.67
N TRP A 127 -1.22 15.74 -11.36
CA TRP A 127 -2.56 15.93 -10.76
C TRP A 127 -3.17 14.60 -10.31
N LEU A 128 -3.14 13.58 -11.15
CA LEU A 128 -3.66 12.24 -10.82
C LEU A 128 -2.83 11.58 -9.71
N ASN A 129 -1.56 11.94 -9.57
CA ASN A 129 -0.73 11.47 -8.48
C ASN A 129 -1.10 12.01 -7.10
N GLN A 130 -2.03 12.98 -7.02
CA GLN A 130 -2.67 13.37 -5.76
C GLN A 130 -3.60 12.27 -5.21
N ILE A 131 -4.04 11.34 -6.06
CA ILE A 131 -4.82 10.16 -5.64
C ILE A 131 -3.81 9.02 -5.42
N PRO A 132 -3.46 8.68 -4.17
CA PRO A 132 -2.57 7.56 -3.89
C PRO A 132 -3.27 6.24 -4.24
N VAL A 133 -2.61 5.39 -5.04
CA VAL A 133 -3.08 4.04 -5.38
C VAL A 133 -2.26 2.98 -4.65
N TRP A 134 -0.97 3.23 -4.43
CA TRP A 134 -0.06 2.30 -3.73
C TRP A 134 1.12 3.06 -3.09
N GLY A 135 1.82 2.47 -2.12
CA GLY A 135 3.07 2.99 -1.57
C GLY A 135 3.04 3.48 -0.12
N TRP A 136 4.24 3.83 0.36
CA TRP A 136 4.57 4.13 1.76
C TRP A 136 3.84 5.34 2.30
N TRP A 137 3.05 5.18 3.37
CA TRP A 137 2.48 6.31 4.08
C TRP A 137 3.47 6.86 5.12
N ARG A 138 3.82 8.14 4.90
CA ARG A 138 4.64 9.07 5.72
C ARG A 138 6.16 8.82 5.77
N SER A 139 6.89 9.51 4.89
CA SER A 139 7.92 10.42 5.40
C SER A 139 7.21 11.75 5.64
N ARG A 140 7.15 12.20 6.89
CA ARG A 140 6.72 13.56 7.24
C ARG A 140 7.48 14.54 6.31
N PRO A 141 6.89 15.63 5.79
CA PRO A 141 7.74 16.75 5.41
C PRO A 141 8.54 17.17 6.66
N PRO A 142 9.83 17.56 6.52
CA PRO A 142 10.57 18.13 7.63
C PRO A 142 9.72 19.28 8.18
N GLN A 143 9.43 19.22 9.48
CA GLN A 143 8.82 20.35 10.16
C GLN A 143 9.85 21.47 10.14
N THR A 144 9.62 22.47 9.29
CA THR A 144 10.16 23.83 9.45
C THR A 144 9.28 24.60 10.41
#